data_AF-A0A3N5N556-F1
#
_entry.id   AF-A0A3N5N556-F1
#
_cell.length_a   1.000
_cell.length_b   1.000
_cell.length_c   1.000
_cell.angle_alpha   90.00
_cell.angle_beta   90.00
_cell.angle_gamma   90.00
#
_symmetry.space_group_name_H-M   'P 1'
#
loop_
_entity.id
_entity.type
_entity.pdbx_description
1 polymer ?
#
loop_
_entity_poly.entity_id
_entity_poly.type
_entity_poly.pdbx_seq_one_letter_code
_entity_poly.pdbx_strand_id
1 'polypeptide(L)'
;MARKNHLRSYLPSSQQAKRGGGLLAAGALALAGAALIVNRRSAAAERSHPPLGSFVVSEGVRLHYVEQGNGPPVVFLHGNGVMIEDLLISRVFDQTARSSRAIAFDRPGFGHSERPRGHSWTAAAQAALLPGAFARLGIDRPILVGHSWGTMVALALALDHPEHVSGLVLASGYYYPTARAD
;
A
#
# COMPACT_ATOMS: atom_id res chain seq x y z
N MET A 1 24.95 75.25 -21.65
CA MET A 1 25.51 74.10 -20.91
C MET A 1 24.36 73.11 -20.64
N ALA A 2 24.17 72.11 -21.50
CA ALA A 2 22.98 71.25 -21.51
C ALA A 2 23.31 69.86 -20.93
N ARG A 3 22.72 69.49 -19.79
CA ARG A 3 22.73 68.11 -19.27
C ARG A 3 21.62 67.31 -19.95
N LYS A 4 21.99 66.33 -20.77
CA LYS A 4 21.06 65.35 -21.35
C LYS A 4 20.76 64.26 -20.32
N ASN A 5 19.48 64.09 -20.00
CA ASN A 5 18.93 62.94 -19.28
C ASN A 5 19.01 61.69 -20.17
N HIS A 6 19.70 60.65 -19.71
CA HIS A 6 19.62 59.31 -20.30
C HIS A 6 18.62 58.46 -19.50
N LEU A 7 17.36 58.47 -19.91
CA LEU A 7 16.39 57.45 -19.53
C LEU A 7 16.62 56.22 -20.43
N ARG A 8 17.31 55.20 -19.90
CA ARG A 8 17.38 53.87 -20.51
C ARG A 8 16.05 53.16 -20.24
N SER A 9 15.21 53.02 -21.26
CA SER A 9 14.00 52.21 -21.22
C SER A 9 14.35 50.73 -21.05
N TYR A 10 14.03 50.16 -19.89
CA TYR A 10 14.06 48.71 -19.64
C TYR A 10 12.72 48.11 -20.09
N LEU A 11 12.60 47.73 -21.36
CA LEU A 11 11.52 46.85 -21.81
C LEU A 11 12.05 45.42 -21.82
N PRO A 12 11.44 44.47 -21.10
CA PRO A 12 11.86 43.07 -21.14
C PRO A 12 11.65 42.51 -22.56
N SER A 13 12.70 41.89 -23.10
CA SER A 13 12.69 41.36 -24.46
C SER A 13 11.63 40.25 -24.64
N SER A 14 10.75 40.41 -25.62
CA SER A 14 9.69 39.45 -25.98
C SER A 14 10.19 38.04 -26.32
N GLN A 15 11.50 37.88 -26.57
CA GLN A 15 12.16 36.59 -26.77
C GLN A 15 12.28 35.75 -25.49
N GLN A 16 12.42 36.36 -24.30
CA GLN A 16 12.48 35.63 -23.04
C GLN A 16 11.13 34.98 -22.68
N ALA A 17 10.02 35.70 -22.92
CA ALA A 17 8.67 35.17 -22.69
C ALA A 17 8.32 33.97 -23.59
N LYS A 18 8.71 34.01 -24.88
CA LYS A 18 8.48 32.90 -25.83
C LYS A 18 9.31 31.65 -25.51
N ARG A 19 10.55 31.82 -25.04
CA ARG A 19 11.42 30.70 -24.60
C ARG A 19 10.90 30.02 -23.33
N GLY A 20 10.38 30.79 -22.37
CA GLY A 20 9.74 30.24 -21.18
C GLY A 20 8.48 29.43 -21.49
N GLY A 21 7.62 29.93 -22.39
CA GLY A 21 6.40 29.22 -22.82
C GLY A 21 6.68 27.90 -23.54
N GLY A 22 7.70 27.86 -24.40
CA GLY A 22 8.10 26.63 -25.11
C GLY A 22 8.64 25.54 -24.19
N LEU A 23 9.43 25.90 -23.18
CA LEU A 23 9.96 24.95 -22.19
C LEU A 23 8.85 24.38 -21.29
N LEU A 24 7.90 25.21 -20.85
CA LEU A 24 6.76 24.75 -20.07
C LEU A 24 5.87 23.79 -20.87
N ALA A 25 5.59 24.09 -22.14
CA ALA A 25 4.82 23.23 -23.01
C ALA A 25 5.52 21.88 -23.26
N ALA A 26 6.84 21.89 -23.51
CA ALA A 26 7.62 20.67 -23.68
C ALA A 26 7.63 19.81 -22.40
N GLY A 27 7.78 20.44 -21.22
CA GLY A 27 7.69 19.75 -19.93
C GLY A 27 6.32 19.12 -19.68
N ALA A 28 5.23 19.85 -19.98
CA ALA A 28 3.88 19.32 -19.85
C ALA A 28 3.62 18.13 -20.78
N LEU A 29 4.07 18.21 -22.03
CA LEU A 29 3.97 17.10 -22.99
C LEU A 29 4.78 15.88 -22.55
N ALA A 30 5.97 16.08 -21.99
CA ALA A 30 6.78 15.00 -21.45
C ALA A 30 6.10 14.30 -20.26
N LEU A 31 5.54 15.07 -19.32
CA LEU A 31 4.78 14.53 -18.18
C LEU A 31 3.52 13.78 -18.63
N ALA A 32 2.77 14.33 -19.58
CA ALA A 32 1.59 13.66 -20.14
C ALA A 32 1.97 12.36 -20.86
N GLY A 33 3.04 12.37 -21.65
CA GLY A 33 3.59 11.19 -22.30
C GLY A 33 4.02 10.12 -21.30
N ALA A 34 4.74 10.50 -20.24
CA ALA A 34 5.14 9.61 -19.16
C ALA A 34 3.92 9.01 -18.43
N ALA A 35 2.93 9.83 -18.09
CA ALA A 35 1.70 9.37 -17.43
C ALA A 35 0.94 8.35 -18.30
N LEU A 36 0.83 8.59 -19.61
CA LEU A 36 0.22 7.65 -20.54
C LEU A 36 0.98 6.31 -20.60
N ILE A 37 2.31 6.36 -20.65
CA ILE A 37 3.15 5.15 -20.66
C ILE A 37 3.00 4.38 -19.34
N VAL A 38 3.05 5.07 -18.19
CA VAL A 38 2.88 4.46 -16.87
C VAL A 38 1.51 3.80 -16.76
N ASN A 39 0.43 4.52 -17.09
CA ASN A 39 -0.93 3.98 -17.02
C ASN A 39 -1.12 2.75 -17.94
N ARG A 40 -0.56 2.79 -19.16
CA ARG A 40 -0.62 1.65 -20.08
C ARG A 40 0.16 0.44 -19.56
N ARG A 41 1.35 0.67 -19.00
CA ARG A 41 2.18 -0.41 -18.43
C ARG A 41 1.54 -1.00 -17.18
N SER A 42 0.98 -0.19 -16.29
CA SER A 42 0.23 -0.66 -15.12
C SER A 42 -0.96 -1.51 -15.54
N ALA A 43 -1.79 -1.04 -16.48
CA ALA A 43 -2.93 -1.81 -16.97
C ALA A 43 -2.53 -3.10 -17.72
N ALA A 44 -1.37 -3.12 -18.38
CA ALA A 44 -0.84 -4.35 -18.97
C ALA A 44 -0.36 -5.33 -17.90
N ALA A 45 0.36 -4.85 -16.89
CA ALA A 45 0.85 -5.65 -15.77
C ALA A 45 -0.29 -6.26 -14.95
N GLU A 46 -1.36 -5.50 -14.68
CA GLU A 46 -2.56 -5.98 -13.99
C GLU A 46 -3.29 -7.07 -14.80
N ARG A 47 -3.31 -6.95 -16.13
CA ARG A 47 -3.93 -7.96 -16.99
C ARG A 47 -3.12 -9.25 -17.07
N SER A 48 -1.78 -9.16 -17.03
CA SER A 48 -0.91 -10.33 -17.06
C SER A 48 -0.78 -11.02 -15.69
N HIS A 49 -1.14 -10.33 -14.60
CA HIS A 49 -1.09 -10.84 -13.22
C HIS A 49 -2.44 -10.59 -12.54
N PRO A 50 -3.49 -11.37 -12.87
CA PRO A 50 -4.78 -11.26 -12.21
C PRO A 50 -4.69 -11.68 -10.73
N PRO A 51 -5.58 -11.15 -9.87
CA PRO A 51 -5.61 -11.50 -8.44
C PRO A 51 -5.81 -12.99 -8.21
N LEU A 52 -5.03 -13.55 -7.29
CA LEU A 52 -5.20 -14.90 -6.78
C LEU A 52 -6.19 -14.90 -5.61
N GLY A 53 -7.22 -15.75 -5.64
CA GLY A 53 -8.14 -15.86 -4.50
C GLY A 53 -9.36 -14.98 -4.64
N SER A 54 -9.70 -14.18 -3.62
CA SER A 54 -11.01 -13.55 -3.48
C SER A 54 -10.95 -12.19 -2.79
N PHE A 55 -12.11 -11.53 -2.69
CA PHE A 55 -12.23 -10.20 -2.10
C PHE A 55 -13.27 -10.18 -0.98
N VAL A 56 -13.03 -9.35 0.02
CA VAL A 56 -13.98 -9.03 1.08
C VAL A 56 -14.01 -7.52 1.27
N VAL A 57 -15.19 -6.93 1.42
CA VAL A 57 -15.31 -5.50 1.75
C VAL A 57 -15.31 -5.37 3.27
N SER A 58 -14.55 -4.42 3.83
CA SER A 58 -14.55 -4.09 5.26
C SER A 58 -14.43 -2.58 5.44
N GLU A 59 -15.32 -1.98 6.24
CA GLU A 59 -15.41 -0.52 6.42
C GLU A 59 -15.36 0.27 5.10
N GLY A 60 -16.06 -0.22 4.07
CA GLY A 60 -16.10 0.39 2.74
C GLY A 60 -14.83 0.17 1.89
N VAL A 61 -13.83 -0.54 2.40
CA VAL A 61 -12.59 -0.86 1.69
C VAL A 61 -12.62 -2.30 1.18
N ARG A 62 -12.40 -2.50 -0.12
CA ARG A 62 -12.29 -3.85 -0.70
C ARG A 62 -10.89 -4.42 -0.48
N LEU A 63 -10.79 -5.46 0.34
CA LEU A 63 -9.56 -6.19 0.62
C LEU A 63 -9.47 -7.47 -0.20
N HIS A 64 -8.31 -7.72 -0.78
CA HIS A 64 -7.94 -8.96 -1.45
C HIS A 64 -7.36 -9.95 -0.44
N TYR A 65 -7.73 -11.23 -0.58
CA TYR A 65 -7.20 -12.30 0.25
C TYR A 65 -7.08 -13.63 -0.50
N VAL A 66 -6.12 -14.44 -0.05
CA VAL A 66 -5.97 -15.84 -0.43
C VAL A 66 -6.23 -16.70 0.80
N GLU A 67 -6.91 -17.82 0.61
CA GLU A 67 -7.23 -18.77 1.67
C GLU A 67 -6.87 -20.19 1.24
N GLN A 68 -6.31 -20.98 2.17
CA GLN A 68 -6.03 -22.39 1.97
C GLN A 68 -6.13 -23.18 3.27
N GLY A 69 -6.54 -24.45 3.16
CA GLY A 69 -6.62 -25.35 4.31
C GLY A 69 -7.93 -25.21 5.08
N ASN A 70 -8.00 -25.92 6.20
CA ASN A 70 -9.18 -25.96 7.08
C ASN A 70 -8.70 -26.03 8.54
N GLY A 71 -9.61 -25.74 9.48
CA GLY A 71 -9.32 -25.80 10.91
C GLY A 71 -9.15 -24.42 11.55
N PRO A 72 -8.38 -24.29 12.65
CA PRO A 72 -8.17 -23.02 13.34
C PRO A 72 -7.60 -21.95 12.40
N PRO A 73 -8.10 -20.70 12.46
CA PRO A 73 -7.68 -19.67 11.52
C PRO A 73 -6.32 -19.06 11.86
N VAL A 74 -5.47 -18.92 10.85
CA VAL A 74 -4.18 -18.23 10.93
C VAL A 74 -4.13 -17.17 9.83
N VAL A 75 -4.03 -15.90 10.23
CA VAL A 75 -4.09 -14.75 9.32
C VAL A 75 -2.69 -14.16 9.13
N PHE A 76 -2.27 -14.01 7.88
CA PHE A 76 -0.96 -13.48 7.49
C PHE A 76 -1.07 -12.05 6.95
N LEU A 77 -0.16 -11.18 7.40
CA LEU A 77 -0.05 -9.78 7.01
C LEU A 77 1.36 -9.48 6.48
N HIS A 78 1.44 -9.09 5.21
CA HIS A 78 2.72 -8.86 4.52
C HIS A 78 3.39 -7.52 4.91
N GLY A 79 4.67 -7.40 4.57
CA GLY A 79 5.51 -6.22 4.83
C GLY A 79 5.22 -5.00 3.95
N ASN A 80 6.07 -3.97 4.03
CA ASN A 80 5.97 -2.79 3.17
C ASN A 80 6.59 -3.05 1.79
N GLY A 81 6.00 -2.47 0.73
CA GLY A 81 6.49 -2.61 -0.64
C GLY A 81 6.25 -3.98 -1.30
N VAL A 82 5.54 -4.89 -0.63
CA VAL A 82 5.22 -6.25 -1.09
C VAL A 82 3.70 -6.50 -1.03
N MET A 83 3.28 -7.72 -1.35
CA MET A 83 1.88 -8.19 -1.43
C MET A 83 1.80 -9.67 -1.00
N ILE A 84 0.60 -10.27 -1.01
CA ILE A 84 0.35 -11.67 -0.59
C ILE A 84 1.37 -12.66 -1.14
N GLU A 85 1.80 -12.52 -2.39
CA GLU A 85 2.71 -13.44 -3.07
C GLU A 85 4.04 -13.63 -2.31
N ASP A 86 4.53 -12.61 -1.59
CA ASP A 86 5.72 -12.70 -0.71
C ASP A 86 5.53 -13.77 0.39
N LEU A 87 4.31 -13.85 0.93
CA LEU A 87 3.94 -14.85 1.94
C LEU A 87 3.76 -16.23 1.31
N LEU A 88 3.19 -16.32 0.12
CA LEU A 88 2.96 -17.59 -0.57
C LEU A 88 4.28 -18.27 -0.95
N ILE A 89 5.26 -17.52 -1.47
CA ILE A 89 6.56 -18.08 -1.85
C ILE A 89 7.43 -18.48 -0.64
N SER A 90 7.10 -18.02 0.57
CA SER A 90 7.87 -18.31 1.79
C SER A 90 7.80 -19.78 2.24
N ARG A 91 6.90 -20.59 1.68
CA ARG A 91 6.50 -21.94 2.13
C ARG A 91 5.83 -22.00 3.50
N VAL A 92 5.94 -20.96 4.33
CA VAL A 92 5.32 -20.92 5.65
C VAL A 92 3.79 -20.99 5.51
N PHE A 93 3.23 -20.24 4.56
CA PHE A 93 1.80 -20.26 4.26
C PHE A 93 1.30 -21.68 3.93
N ASP A 94 1.92 -22.34 2.96
CA ASP A 94 1.56 -23.70 2.54
C ASP A 94 1.72 -24.73 3.66
N GLN A 95 2.75 -24.58 4.50
CA GLN A 95 2.96 -25.46 5.65
C GLN A 95 1.87 -25.28 6.71
N THR A 96 1.48 -24.04 7.00
CA THR A 96 0.38 -23.74 7.93
C THR A 96 -0.94 -24.29 7.40
N ALA A 97 -1.19 -24.19 6.10
CA ALA A 97 -2.42 -24.67 5.47
C ALA A 97 -2.63 -26.20 5.58
N ARG A 98 -1.60 -26.98 5.96
CA ARG A 98 -1.70 -28.43 6.17
C ARG A 98 -2.48 -28.82 7.41
N SER A 99 -2.57 -27.93 8.41
CA SER A 99 -3.21 -28.22 9.70
C SER A 99 -4.12 -27.10 10.20
N SER A 100 -4.16 -25.96 9.50
CA SER A 100 -4.92 -24.78 9.87
C SER A 100 -5.57 -24.14 8.64
N ARG A 101 -6.56 -23.29 8.86
CA ARG A 101 -7.13 -22.43 7.82
C ARG A 101 -6.22 -21.22 7.68
N ALA A 102 -5.33 -21.20 6.69
CA ALA A 102 -4.41 -20.11 6.43
C ALA A 102 -5.07 -19.05 5.53
N ILE A 103 -5.06 -17.79 5.96
CA ILE A 103 -5.63 -16.66 5.20
C ILE A 103 -4.58 -15.56 5.10
N ALA A 104 -4.24 -15.11 3.90
CA ALA A 104 -3.32 -13.98 3.70
C ALA A 104 -4.09 -12.80 3.11
N PHE A 105 -3.91 -11.60 3.67
CA PHE A 105 -4.52 -10.38 3.15
C PHE A 105 -3.48 -9.49 2.48
N ASP A 106 -3.87 -8.89 1.36
CA ASP A 106 -3.23 -7.68 0.88
C ASP A 106 -3.70 -6.52 1.76
N ARG A 107 -2.76 -5.82 2.39
CA ARG A 107 -3.05 -4.62 3.16
C ARG A 107 -3.66 -3.54 2.24
N PRO A 108 -4.50 -2.63 2.76
CA PRO A 108 -5.07 -1.56 1.93
C PRO A 108 -3.94 -0.73 1.30
N GLY A 109 -4.06 -0.45 0.00
CA GLY A 109 -2.98 0.19 -0.77
C GLY A 109 -2.03 -0.76 -1.50
N PHE A 110 -2.05 -2.06 -1.18
CA PHE A 110 -1.10 -3.06 -1.67
C PHE A 110 -1.78 -4.16 -2.49
N GLY A 111 -0.97 -4.86 -3.31
CA GLY A 111 -1.43 -5.90 -4.22
C GLY A 111 -2.70 -5.52 -4.96
N HIS A 112 -3.74 -6.35 -4.79
CA HIS A 112 -5.06 -6.16 -5.41
C HIS A 112 -6.11 -5.56 -4.49
N SER A 113 -5.78 -5.30 -3.23
CA SER A 113 -6.63 -4.52 -2.33
C SER A 113 -6.84 -3.10 -2.88
N GLU A 114 -8.00 -2.54 -2.54
CA GLU A 114 -8.33 -1.16 -2.88
C GLU A 114 -7.25 -0.20 -2.34
N ARG A 115 -7.06 0.92 -3.06
CA ARG A 115 -6.14 1.99 -2.70
C ARG A 115 -6.90 3.26 -2.29
N PRO A 116 -7.67 3.21 -1.19
CA PRO A 116 -8.50 4.32 -0.74
C PRO A 116 -7.65 5.55 -0.38
N ARG A 117 -8.17 6.73 -0.71
CA ARG A 117 -7.55 8.04 -0.46
C ARG A 117 -8.39 8.83 0.54
N GLY A 118 -7.80 9.88 1.12
CA GLY A 118 -8.52 10.84 1.96
C GLY A 118 -8.13 10.84 3.43
N HIS A 119 -7.31 9.89 3.88
CA HIS A 119 -6.69 9.90 5.20
C HIS A 119 -5.36 9.13 5.21
N SER A 120 -4.62 9.25 6.32
CA SER A 120 -3.40 8.48 6.55
C SER A 120 -3.72 7.03 6.90
N TRP A 121 -3.04 6.08 6.24
CA TRP A 121 -3.17 4.65 6.49
C TRP A 121 -2.14 4.16 7.51
N THR A 122 -2.31 4.56 8.77
CA THR A 122 -1.50 4.09 9.90
C THR A 122 -1.72 2.60 10.17
N ALA A 123 -0.84 1.96 10.95
CA ALA A 123 -1.02 0.56 11.32
C ALA A 123 -2.36 0.30 12.02
N ALA A 124 -2.78 1.20 12.91
CA ALA A 124 -4.08 1.15 13.58
C ALA A 124 -5.26 1.31 12.60
N ALA A 125 -5.16 2.25 11.65
CA ALA A 125 -6.21 2.41 10.62
C ALA A 125 -6.35 1.16 9.74
N GLN A 126 -5.25 0.47 9.43
CA GLN A 126 -5.30 -0.79 8.69
C GLN A 126 -5.84 -1.94 9.55
N ALA A 127 -5.47 -2.00 10.83
CA ALA A 127 -5.96 -2.99 11.78
C ALA A 127 -7.47 -2.91 11.99
N ALA A 128 -8.04 -1.70 12.01
CA ALA A 128 -9.48 -1.48 12.15
C ALA A 128 -10.34 -2.12 11.04
N LEU A 129 -9.75 -2.42 9.87
CA LEU A 129 -10.46 -3.14 8.81
C LEU A 129 -10.60 -4.64 9.09
N LEU A 130 -9.72 -5.22 9.92
CA LEU A 130 -9.63 -6.67 10.07
C LEU A 130 -10.83 -7.29 10.79
N PRO A 131 -11.38 -6.75 11.90
CA PRO A 131 -12.56 -7.33 12.54
C PRO A 131 -13.76 -7.47 11.61
N GLY A 132 -14.05 -6.44 10.80
CA GLY A 132 -15.14 -6.49 9.82
C GLY A 132 -14.89 -7.51 8.69
N ALA A 133 -13.63 -7.71 8.30
CA ALA A 133 -13.25 -8.76 7.35
C ALA A 133 -13.41 -10.15 8.00
N PHE A 134 -12.97 -10.30 9.25
CA PHE A 134 -13.05 -11.54 10.00
C PHE A 134 -14.50 -12.00 10.18
N ALA A 135 -15.39 -11.09 10.59
CA ALA A 135 -16.81 -11.38 10.74
C ALA A 135 -17.43 -11.88 9.42
N ARG A 136 -17.10 -11.24 8.30
CA ARG A 136 -17.61 -11.62 6.96
C ARG A 136 -17.07 -12.96 6.46
N LEU A 137 -15.86 -13.32 6.86
CA LEU A 137 -15.20 -14.57 6.45
C LEU A 137 -15.38 -15.71 7.47
N GLY A 138 -16.10 -15.48 8.57
CA GLY A 138 -16.25 -16.45 9.66
C GLY A 138 -14.92 -16.80 10.33
N ILE A 139 -14.01 -15.83 10.44
CA ILE A 139 -12.73 -15.99 11.12
C ILE A 139 -12.95 -15.59 12.58
N ASP A 140 -12.91 -16.57 13.48
CA ASP A 140 -13.01 -16.33 14.91
C ASP A 140 -11.62 -16.38 15.55
N ARG A 141 -11.21 -15.28 16.18
CA ARG A 141 -9.98 -15.13 16.97
C ARG A 141 -8.74 -15.81 16.36
N PRO A 142 -8.28 -15.41 15.17
CA PRO A 142 -7.13 -16.03 14.54
C PRO A 142 -5.83 -15.80 15.30
N ILE A 143 -4.83 -16.64 15.01
CA ILE A 143 -3.43 -16.27 15.23
C ILE A 143 -3.04 -15.31 14.11
N LEU A 144 -2.49 -14.15 14.45
CA LEU A 144 -1.96 -13.21 13.45
C LEU A 144 -0.47 -13.43 13.24
N VAL A 145 -0.07 -13.63 12.00
CA VAL A 145 1.32 -13.65 11.56
C VAL A 145 1.63 -12.36 10.82
N GLY A 146 2.40 -11.47 11.46
CA GLY A 146 2.89 -10.25 10.84
C GLY A 146 4.33 -10.40 10.36
N HIS A 147 4.63 -10.00 9.13
CA HIS A 147 5.99 -9.89 8.61
C HIS A 147 6.37 -8.42 8.41
N SER A 148 7.57 -8.02 8.87
CA SER A 148 8.10 -6.67 8.67
C SER A 148 7.11 -5.60 9.15
N TRP A 149 6.65 -4.70 8.29
CA TRP A 149 5.64 -3.69 8.66
C TRP A 149 4.28 -4.28 9.08
N GLY A 150 3.93 -5.48 8.59
CA GLY A 150 2.72 -6.19 8.98
C GLY A 150 2.63 -6.51 10.47
N THR A 151 3.77 -6.55 11.19
CA THR A 151 3.77 -6.72 12.65
C THR A 151 3.13 -5.55 13.38
N MET A 152 3.27 -4.32 12.86
CA MET A 152 2.66 -3.14 13.46
C MET A 152 1.14 -3.22 13.39
N VAL A 153 0.61 -3.73 12.28
CA VAL A 153 -0.84 -3.94 12.09
C VAL A 153 -1.35 -5.03 13.02
N ALA A 154 -0.63 -6.16 13.10
CA ALA A 154 -0.99 -7.26 13.99
C ALA A 154 -1.01 -6.82 15.47
N LEU A 155 0.00 -6.05 15.89
CA LEU A 155 0.08 -5.49 17.23
C LEU A 155 -1.01 -4.46 17.50
N ALA A 156 -1.27 -3.55 16.57
CA ALA A 156 -2.33 -2.57 16.73
C ALA A 156 -3.68 -3.26 16.95
N LEU A 157 -4.00 -4.30 16.17
CA LEU A 157 -5.23 -5.07 16.39
C LEU A 157 -5.26 -5.74 17.76
N ALA A 158 -4.17 -6.37 18.18
CA ALA A 158 -4.11 -7.07 19.46
C ALA A 158 -4.16 -6.13 20.69
N LEU A 159 -3.68 -4.90 20.54
CA LEU A 159 -3.73 -3.88 21.59
C LEU A 159 -5.11 -3.23 21.69
N ASP A 160 -5.70 -2.86 20.54
CA ASP A 160 -6.97 -2.13 20.50
C ASP A 160 -8.18 -3.08 20.64
N HIS A 161 -8.04 -4.33 20.17
CA HIS A 161 -9.10 -5.34 20.13
C HIS A 161 -8.59 -6.77 20.47
N PRO A 162 -8.07 -6.99 21.69
CA PRO A 162 -7.54 -8.30 22.10
C PRO A 162 -8.55 -9.45 22.01
N GLU A 163 -9.85 -9.15 22.08
CA GLU A 163 -10.96 -10.10 21.91
C GLU A 163 -11.02 -10.71 20.52
N HIS A 164 -10.42 -10.07 19.50
CA HIS A 164 -10.44 -10.52 18.12
C HIS A 164 -9.22 -11.36 17.72
N VAL A 165 -8.32 -11.69 18.65
CA VAL A 165 -7.10 -12.48 18.38
C VAL A 165 -6.91 -13.60 19.41
N SER A 166 -6.25 -14.69 19.01
CA SER A 166 -5.83 -15.77 19.92
C SER A 166 -4.32 -15.80 20.16
N GLY A 167 -3.53 -15.19 19.29
CA GLY A 167 -2.08 -15.12 19.43
C GLY A 167 -1.41 -14.32 18.32
N LEU A 168 -0.12 -14.02 18.52
CA LEU A 168 0.70 -13.27 17.58
C LEU A 168 1.98 -14.04 17.24
N VAL A 169 2.37 -14.00 15.96
CA VAL A 169 3.68 -14.36 15.47
C VAL A 169 4.24 -13.14 14.75
N LEU A 170 5.32 -12.56 15.29
CA LEU A 170 5.91 -11.33 14.79
C LEU A 170 7.28 -11.63 14.18
N ALA A 171 7.38 -11.57 12.85
CA ALA A 171 8.58 -11.90 12.11
C ALA A 171 9.27 -10.64 11.60
N SER A 172 10.51 -10.39 12.05
CA SER A 172 11.40 -9.34 11.54
C SER A 172 10.76 -7.94 11.49
N GLY A 173 9.96 -7.59 12.51
CA GLY A 173 9.08 -6.43 12.46
C GLY A 173 9.56 -5.18 13.17
N TYR A 174 8.81 -4.09 12.96
CA TYR A 174 9.02 -2.77 13.56
C TYR A 174 8.14 -2.59 14.79
N TYR A 175 8.54 -3.14 15.92
CA TYR A 175 7.73 -3.09 17.16
C TYR A 175 8.53 -2.85 18.44
N TYR A 176 9.84 -2.71 18.31
CA TYR A 176 10.68 -2.12 19.34
C TYR A 176 11.08 -0.70 18.90
N PRO A 177 11.01 0.29 19.79
CA PRO A 177 11.52 1.63 19.53
C PRO A 177 13.05 1.59 19.61
N THR A 178 13.67 1.00 18.59
CA THR A 178 15.13 0.99 18.46
C THR A 178 15.48 1.90 17.31
N ALA A 179 16.27 2.93 17.57
CA ALA A 179 16.88 3.72 16.51
C ALA A 179 17.70 2.77 15.63
N ARG A 180 17.37 2.69 14.35
CA ARG A 180 18.18 1.99 13.36
C ARG A 180 18.72 2.99 12.36
N ALA A 181 19.93 2.71 11.88
CA ALA A 181 20.71 3.60 11.01
C ALA A 181 20.74 3.11 9.56
N ASP A 182 20.02 2.02 9.25
CA ASP A 182 19.87 1.45 7.91
C ASP A 182 18.77 2.15 7.10
#